data_AF-A0A423K1V8-F1
#
_entry.id   AF-A0A423K1V8-F1
#
_cell.length_a   1.000
_cell.length_b   1.000
_cell.length_c   1.000
_cell.angle_alpha   90.00
_cell.angle_beta   90.00
_cell.angle_gamma   90.00
#
_symmetry.space_group_name_H-M   'P 1'
#
loop_
_entity.id
_entity.type
_entity.pdbx_description
1 polymer ?
#
loop_
_entity_poly.entity_id
_entity_poly.type
_entity_poly.pdbx_seq_one_letter_code
_entity_poly.pdbx_strand_id
1 'polypeptide(L)'
;MKTLHPDPPYEKPIPHPDNRYMALTSNCCEMPTLFVDTHAPLDVLYDAANYRIRAVTQVLENLSMRGSIECDSMILSDFALLCAIPLRDGCDVLDVIGRRLRARSPE
;
A
#
# COMPACT_ATOMS: atom_id res chain seq x y z
N MET A 1 29.36 -17.88 -20.61
CA MET A 1 28.27 -16.91 -20.40
C MET A 1 26.95 -17.66 -20.49
N LYS A 2 26.09 -17.63 -19.47
CA LYS A 2 24.74 -18.18 -19.58
C LYS A 2 23.91 -17.21 -20.42
N THR A 3 23.35 -17.70 -21.52
CA THR A 3 22.41 -16.94 -22.36
C THR A 3 21.16 -16.64 -21.53
N LEU A 4 20.96 -15.38 -21.17
CA LEU A 4 19.72 -14.91 -20.56
C LEU A 4 18.64 -14.92 -21.64
N HIS A 5 17.58 -15.70 -21.44
CA HIS A 5 16.36 -15.57 -22.22
C HIS A 5 15.58 -14.37 -21.66
N PRO A 6 15.18 -13.40 -22.50
CA PRO A 6 14.36 -12.30 -22.03
C PRO A 6 12.96 -12.79 -21.64
N ASP A 7 12.39 -12.16 -20.61
CA ASP A 7 11.03 -12.44 -20.18
C ASP A 7 10.03 -12.11 -21.30
N PRO A 8 8.91 -12.85 -21.40
CA PRO A 8 7.86 -12.53 -22.35
C PRO A 8 7.27 -11.13 -22.10
N PRO A 9 6.66 -10.49 -23.11
CA PRO A 9 5.97 -9.22 -22.93
C PRO A 9 4.94 -9.30 -21.81
N TYR A 10 4.90 -8.28 -20.96
CA TYR A 10 3.95 -8.21 -19.87
C TYR A 10 2.51 -8.07 -20.38
N GLU A 11 1.61 -8.90 -19.86
CA GLU A 11 0.17 -8.79 -20.05
C GLU A 11 -0.47 -8.19 -18.80
N LYS A 12 -1.11 -7.03 -18.94
CA LYS A 12 -1.75 -6.33 -17.82
C LYS A 12 -2.94 -7.15 -17.30
N PRO A 13 -2.98 -7.52 -16.02
CA PRO A 13 -4.14 -8.16 -15.42
C PRO A 13 -5.36 -7.25 -15.58
N ILE A 14 -6.42 -7.78 -16.17
CA ILE A 14 -7.69 -7.08 -16.28
C ILE A 14 -8.31 -7.07 -14.87
N PRO A 15 -8.63 -5.89 -14.30
CA PRO A 15 -9.33 -5.84 -13.02
C PRO A 15 -10.68 -6.56 -13.14
N HIS A 16 -10.84 -7.66 -12.41
CA HIS A 16 -12.07 -8.43 -12.34
C HIS A 16 -12.60 -8.40 -10.90
N PRO A 17 -13.92 -8.28 -10.68
CA PRO A 17 -14.50 -8.30 -9.33
C PRO A 17 -14.16 -9.59 -8.55
N ASP A 18 -13.91 -10.69 -9.24
CA ASP A 18 -13.48 -11.97 -8.63
C ASP A 18 -11.96 -12.12 -8.49
N ASN A 19 -11.17 -11.10 -8.85
CA ASN A 19 -9.71 -11.20 -8.68
C ASN A 19 -9.35 -11.20 -7.20
N ARG A 20 -8.71 -12.30 -6.77
CA ARG A 20 -8.14 -12.43 -5.43
C ARG A 20 -7.10 -11.36 -5.12
N TYR A 21 -6.34 -10.93 -6.12
CA TYR A 21 -5.29 -9.92 -5.95
C TYR A 21 -5.76 -8.57 -6.46
N MET A 22 -5.77 -7.58 -5.57
CA MET A 22 -6.03 -6.18 -5.90
C MET A 22 -4.71 -5.42 -5.89
N ALA A 23 -4.38 -4.73 -6.99
CA ALA A 23 -3.18 -3.91 -7.04
C ALA A 23 -3.22 -2.79 -6.00
N LEU A 24 -2.10 -2.54 -5.33
CA LEU A 24 -1.95 -1.35 -4.49
C LEU A 24 -1.94 -0.09 -5.36
N THR A 25 -2.56 0.98 -4.89
CA THR A 25 -2.57 2.26 -5.60
C THR A 25 -1.21 2.95 -5.56
N SER A 26 -0.35 2.58 -4.61
CA SER A 26 1.01 3.08 -4.42
C SER A 26 2.06 2.54 -5.40
N ASN A 27 1.70 1.58 -6.27
CA ASN A 27 2.61 1.05 -7.29
C ASN A 27 3.23 2.18 -8.13
N CYS A 28 4.53 2.08 -8.41
CA CYS A 28 5.30 3.12 -9.10
C CYS A 28 5.14 3.15 -10.63
N CYS A 29 4.49 2.13 -11.21
CA CYS A 29 4.28 2.03 -12.65
C CYS A 29 2.93 1.37 -12.98
N GLU A 30 2.55 1.41 -14.26
CA GLU A 30 1.28 0.82 -14.73
C GLU A 30 1.23 -0.71 -14.66
N MET A 31 2.40 -1.34 -14.46
CA MET A 31 2.54 -2.77 -14.20
C MET A 31 2.60 -2.98 -12.68
N PRO A 32 1.47 -3.23 -12.00
CA PRO A 32 1.48 -3.44 -10.57
C PRO A 32 2.32 -4.68 -10.22
N THR A 33 3.20 -4.52 -9.24
CA THR A 33 4.02 -5.61 -8.69
C THR A 33 3.64 -5.92 -7.24
N LEU A 34 2.95 -4.99 -6.57
CA LEU A 34 2.48 -5.14 -5.20
C LEU A 34 0.95 -5.19 -5.15
N PHE A 35 0.43 -6.15 -4.38
CA PHE A 35 -1.00 -6.48 -4.34
C PHE A 35 -1.47 -6.77 -2.92
N VAL A 36 -2.74 -6.52 -2.67
CA VAL A 36 -3.51 -7.01 -1.53
C VAL A 36 -4.17 -8.33 -1.91
N ASP A 37 -3.97 -9.38 -1.11
CA ASP A 37 -4.78 -10.60 -1.18
C ASP A 37 -6.14 -10.33 -0.51
N THR A 38 -7.16 -10.05 -1.31
CA THR A 38 -8.50 -9.66 -0.84
C THR A 38 -9.21 -10.77 -0.06
N HIS A 39 -8.73 -12.01 -0.19
CA HIS A 39 -9.31 -13.19 0.45
C HIS A 39 -8.62 -13.56 1.77
N ALA A 40 -7.52 -12.89 2.14
CA ALA A 40 -6.85 -13.12 3.42
C ALA A 40 -7.83 -12.92 4.61
N PRO A 41 -7.61 -13.55 5.78
CA PRO A 41 -8.45 -13.35 6.95
C PRO A 41 -8.56 -11.87 7.36
N LEU A 42 -9.72 -11.45 7.89
CA LEU A 42 -9.99 -10.03 8.20
C LEU A 42 -9.05 -9.46 9.27
N ASP A 43 -8.71 -10.27 10.27
CA ASP A 43 -7.73 -9.97 11.31
C ASP A 43 -6.33 -9.79 10.71
N VAL A 44 -5.92 -10.66 9.78
CA VAL A 44 -4.62 -10.52 9.09
C VAL A 44 -4.58 -9.26 8.22
N LEU A 45 -5.65 -8.93 7.50
CA LEU A 45 -5.76 -7.68 6.76
C LEU A 45 -5.71 -6.47 7.70
N TYR A 46 -6.43 -6.53 8.82
CA TYR A 46 -6.43 -5.47 9.82
C TYR A 46 -5.03 -5.24 10.39
N ASP A 47 -4.32 -6.29 10.80
CA ASP A 47 -2.96 -6.20 11.31
C ASP A 47 -2.01 -5.61 10.27
N ALA A 48 -2.14 -6.01 9.00
CA ALA A 48 -1.33 -5.49 7.90
C ALA A 48 -1.55 -3.99 7.64
N ALA A 49 -2.80 -3.52 7.70
CA ALA A 49 -3.14 -2.11 7.59
C ALA A 49 -2.65 -1.32 8.81
N ASN A 50 -2.93 -1.83 10.01
CA ASN A 50 -2.60 -1.21 11.28
C ASN A 50 -1.09 -1.05 11.44
N TYR A 51 -0.30 -2.07 11.08
CA TYR A 51 1.16 -2.01 11.12
C TYR A 51 1.73 -0.85 10.30
N ARG A 52 1.24 -0.68 9.06
CA ARG A 52 1.68 0.40 8.16
C ARG A 52 1.30 1.78 8.66
N ILE A 53 0.03 1.94 9.06
CA ILE A 53 -0.49 3.22 9.54
C ILE A 53 0.26 3.64 10.80
N ARG A 54 0.43 2.72 11.76
CA ARG A 54 1.17 3.00 13.00
C ARG A 54 2.64 3.33 12.77
N ALA A 55 3.30 2.66 11.81
CA ALA A 55 4.68 2.99 11.47
C ALA A 55 4.80 4.45 11.00
N VAL A 56 3.88 4.91 10.15
CA VAL A 56 3.85 6.31 9.70
C VAL A 56 3.49 7.26 10.83
N THR A 57 2.50 6.92 11.65
CA THR A 57 2.14 7.72 12.84
C THR A 57 3.37 7.94 13.73
N GLN A 58 4.13 6.89 14.02
CA GLN A 58 5.32 6.99 14.85
C GLN A 58 6.39 7.91 14.25
N VAL A 59 6.58 7.88 12.92
CA VAL A 59 7.51 8.79 12.22
C VAL A 59 7.03 10.24 12.35
N LEU A 60 5.76 10.51 12.09
CA LEU A 60 5.19 11.86 12.14
C LEU A 60 5.17 12.44 13.56
N GLU A 61 4.89 11.62 14.58
CA GLU A 61 4.98 12.02 15.99
C GLU A 61 6.41 12.37 16.40
N ASN A 62 7.39 11.55 15.99
CA ASN A 62 8.79 11.84 16.26
C ASN A 62 9.27 13.12 15.55
N LEU A 63 8.72 13.39 14.37
CA LEU A 63 9.02 14.60 13.60
C LEU A 63 8.42 15.84 14.26
N SER A 64 7.17 15.77 14.74
CA SER A 64 6.50 16.90 15.38
C SER A 64 7.09 17.28 16.75
N MET A 65 7.71 16.32 17.46
CA MET A 65 8.41 16.59 18.73
C MET A 65 9.74 17.35 18.56
N ARG A 66 10.32 17.38 17.35
CA ARG A 66 11.57 18.09 17.07
C ARG A 66 11.23 19.53 16.64
N GLY A 67 11.35 20.47 17.59
CA GLY A 67 10.93 21.87 17.47
C GLY A 67 11.55 22.71 16.33
N SER A 68 12.55 22.19 15.63
CA SER A 68 12.99 22.69 14.33
C SER A 68 13.50 21.53 13.49
N ILE A 69 12.90 21.37 12.31
CA ILE A 69 13.44 20.49 11.27
C ILE A 69 14.13 21.44 10.29
N GLU A 70 15.43 21.65 10.48
CA GLU A 70 16.26 22.24 9.42
C GLU A 70 16.40 21.19 8.32
N CYS A 71 15.41 21.09 7.45
CA CYS A 71 15.48 20.24 6.27
C CYS A 71 15.30 21.10 5.04
N ASP A 72 16.22 20.95 4.09
CA ASP A 72 16.02 21.44 2.73
C ASP A 72 14.67 20.93 2.21
N SER A 73 13.96 21.76 1.45
CA SER A 73 12.62 21.44 0.91
C SER A 73 12.57 20.08 0.17
N MET A 74 13.68 19.68 -0.45
CA MET A 74 13.86 18.39 -1.13
C MET A 74 13.77 17.19 -0.15
N ILE A 75 14.27 17.35 1.07
CA ILE A 75 14.21 16.32 2.11
C ILE A 75 12.76 16.17 2.60
N LEU A 76 12.03 17.27 2.76
CA LEU A 76 10.63 17.22 3.20
C LEU A 76 9.73 16.51 2.17
N SER A 77 9.93 16.75 0.87
CA SER A 77 9.18 16.03 -0.17
C SER A 77 9.47 14.54 -0.18
N ASP A 78 10.73 14.14 0.02
CA ASP A 78 11.11 12.72 0.08
C ASP A 78 10.52 12.03 1.32
N PHE A 79 10.50 12.72 2.47
CA PHE A 79 9.83 12.24 3.68
C PHE A 79 8.31 12.11 3.50
N ALA A 80 7.69 13.09 2.85
CA ALA A 80 6.27 13.04 2.55
C ALA A 80 5.94 11.84 1.64
N LEU A 81 6.76 11.60 0.61
CA LEU A 81 6.61 10.46 -0.27
C LEU A 81 6.81 9.13 0.48
N LEU A 82 7.83 9.06 1.33
CA LEU A 82 8.12 7.91 2.20
C LEU A 82 6.93 7.57 3.12
N CYS A 83 6.22 8.58 3.63
CA CYS A 83 5.02 8.38 4.45
C CYS A 83 3.79 8.06 3.60
N ALA A 84 3.66 8.66 2.42
CA ALA A 84 2.50 8.51 1.56
C ALA A 84 2.33 7.07 1.05
N ILE A 85 3.41 6.38 0.69
CA ILE A 85 3.36 4.99 0.20
C ILE A 85 2.71 4.05 1.23
N PRO A 86 3.24 3.86 2.45
CA PRO A 86 2.64 2.99 3.46
C PRO A 86 1.27 3.46 3.96
N LEU A 87 0.97 4.78 3.96
CA LEU A 87 -0.38 5.25 4.26
C LEU A 87 -1.38 4.82 3.19
N ARG A 88 -1.05 4.98 1.91
CA ARG A 88 -1.89 4.56 0.79
C ARG A 88 -2.10 3.05 0.81
N ASP A 89 -1.03 2.28 1.06
CA ASP A 89 -1.12 0.84 1.23
C ASP A 89 -2.08 0.45 2.37
N GLY A 90 -1.96 1.10 3.52
CA GLY A 90 -2.84 0.88 4.66
C GLY A 90 -4.31 1.19 4.31
N CYS A 91 -4.56 2.29 3.62
CA CYS A 91 -5.90 2.66 3.15
C CYS A 91 -6.48 1.66 2.15
N ASP A 92 -5.69 1.16 1.20
CA ASP A 92 -6.13 0.15 0.23
C ASP A 92 -6.56 -1.13 0.93
N VAL A 93 -5.81 -1.57 1.95
CA VAL A 93 -6.16 -2.73 2.78
C VAL A 93 -7.42 -2.46 3.61
N LEU A 94 -7.57 -1.26 4.21
CA LEU A 94 -8.78 -0.88 4.94
C LEU A 94 -10.02 -0.83 4.05
N ASP A 95 -9.88 -0.42 2.79
CA ASP A 95 -11.00 -0.43 1.85
C ASP A 95 -11.47 -1.86 1.52
N VAL A 96 -10.54 -2.81 1.37
CA VAL A 96 -10.88 -4.23 1.24
C VAL A 96 -11.66 -4.74 2.46
N ILE A 97 -11.20 -4.39 3.67
CA ILE A 97 -11.91 -4.73 4.92
C ILE A 97 -13.32 -4.12 4.90
N GLY A 98 -13.43 -2.82 4.60
CA GLY A 98 -14.71 -2.11 4.55
C GLY A 98 -15.71 -2.71 3.56
N ARG A 99 -15.25 -3.07 2.35
CA ARG A 99 -16.08 -3.76 1.34
C ARG A 99 -16.59 -5.11 1.85
N ARG A 100 -15.73 -5.90 2.50
CA ARG A 100 -16.11 -7.23 3.03
C ARG A 100 -17.05 -7.13 4.23
N LEU A 101 -16.89 -6.12 5.08
CA LEU A 101 -17.82 -5.88 6.20
C LEU A 101 -19.19 -5.45 5.68
N ARG A 102 -19.27 -4.53 4.71
CA ARG A 102 -20.54 -4.13 4.07
C ARG A 102 -21.27 -5.31 3.43
N ALA A 103 -20.54 -6.20 2.75
CA ALA A 103 -21.14 -7.41 2.16
C ALA A 103 -21.69 -8.41 3.19
N ARG A 104 -21.25 -8.34 4.46
CA ARG A 104 -21.74 -9.20 5.57
C ARG A 104 -22.92 -8.60 6.32
N SER A 105 -23.12 -7.29 6.24
CA SER A 105 -24.25 -6.58 6.80
C SER A 105 -25.15 -6.09 5.66
N PRO A 106 -25.92 -6.97 5.01
CA PRO A 106 -26.93 -6.51 4.07
C PRO A 106 -27.98 -5.72 4.87
N GLU A 107 -28.08 -4.43 4.58
CA GLU A 107 -29.31 -3.67 4.88
C GLU A 107 -30.50 -4.28 4.12
#